data_AF-A0A1V5GM68-F1
#
_entry.id   AF-A0A1V5GM68-F1
#
_cell.length_a   1.000
_cell.length_b   1.000
_cell.length_c   1.000
_cell.angle_alpha   90.00
_cell.angle_beta   90.00
_cell.angle_gamma   90.00
#
_symmetry.space_group_name_H-M   'P 1'
#
loop_
_entity.id
_entity.type
_entity.pdbx_description
1 polymer ?
#
loop_
_entity_poly.entity_id
_entity_poly.type
_entity_poly.pdbx_seq_one_letter_code
_entity_poly.pdbx_strand_id
1 'polypeptide(L)'
;MGWSIEDTGFRIVLSPGVPEIALHEIPKACDHMLMLHGLSRRDISHWIAHPGGPKVITALIEGLGLSPQAFRHTKESLRELGNMSSVSVLNVLQRTLEERPKPGERGLLFAMGPGFCAEMVLLECLVNNSSSSS
;
A
#
# COMPACT_ATOMS: atom_id res chain seq x y z
N MET A 1 12.19 5.55 -11.73
CA MET A 1 12.92 4.66 -10.81
C MET A 1 13.55 3.53 -11.60
N GLY A 2 14.74 3.08 -11.24
CA GLY A 2 15.47 2.02 -11.96
C GLY A 2 16.62 1.42 -11.15
N TRP A 3 17.32 0.47 -11.75
CA TRP A 3 18.53 -0.13 -11.21
C TRP A 3 19.73 0.28 -12.04
N SER A 4 20.79 0.78 -11.40
CA SER A 4 22.12 0.90 -11.99
C SER A 4 22.91 -0.35 -11.62
N ILE A 5 23.48 -1.01 -12.62
CA ILE A 5 24.36 -2.17 -12.41
C ILE A 5 25.78 -1.64 -12.39
N GLU A 6 26.44 -1.73 -11.24
CA GLU A 6 27.81 -1.29 -11.02
C GLU A 6 28.69 -2.51 -10.70
N ASP A 7 30.01 -2.37 -10.86
CA ASP A 7 30.97 -3.44 -10.55
C ASP A 7 30.90 -3.90 -9.08
N THR A 8 30.32 -3.08 -8.20
CA THR A 8 30.14 -3.33 -6.77
C THR A 8 28.73 -3.81 -6.39
N GLY A 9 27.81 -3.94 -7.35
CA GLY A 9 26.46 -4.46 -7.15
C GLY A 9 25.35 -3.58 -7.76
N PHE A 10 24.14 -3.74 -7.23
CA PHE A 10 22.96 -3.03 -7.74
C PHE A 10 22.68 -1.77 -6.93
N ARG A 11 22.60 -0.61 -7.59
CA ARG A 11 22.20 0.66 -6.98
C ARG A 11 20.80 1.05 -7.42
N ILE A 12 19.92 1.34 -6.46
CA ILE A 12 18.59 1.89 -6.76
C ILE A 12 18.74 3.35 -7.16
N VAL A 13 18.20 3.71 -8.32
CA VAL A 13 18.02 5.10 -8.75
C VAL A 13 16.56 5.48 -8.49
N LEU A 14 16.35 6.17 -7.38
CA LEU A 14 15.07 6.79 -7.05
C LEU A 14 14.93 8.07 -7.88
N SER A 15 13.87 8.15 -8.67
CA SER A 15 13.56 9.42 -9.35
C SER A 15 12.92 10.36 -8.33
N PRO A 16 13.27 11.66 -8.35
CA PRO A 16 12.69 12.64 -7.43
C PRO A 16 11.16 12.77 -7.58
N GLY A 17 10.55 12.35 -8.69
CA GLY A 17 9.11 12.48 -8.96
C GLY A 17 8.18 11.44 -8.31
N VAL A 18 8.69 10.53 -7.47
CA VAL A 18 7.85 9.52 -6.81
C VAL A 18 6.79 10.13 -5.87
N PRO A 19 7.11 11.14 -5.03
CA PRO A 19 6.10 11.81 -4.22
C PRO A 19 4.98 12.46 -5.03
N GLU A 20 5.28 13.06 -6.18
CA GLU A 20 4.30 13.71 -7.06
C GLU A 20 3.35 12.69 -7.69
N ILE A 21 3.87 11.53 -8.09
CA ILE A 21 3.05 10.39 -8.56
C ILE A 21 2.15 9.88 -7.43
N ALA A 22 2.70 9.75 -6.21
CA ALA A 22 1.92 9.35 -5.04
C ALA A 22 0.82 10.36 -4.68
N LEU A 23 1.06 11.65 -4.91
CA LEU A 23 0.11 12.73 -4.65
C LEU A 23 -1.00 12.80 -5.70
N HIS A 24 -0.69 12.57 -6.98
CA HIS A 24 -1.63 12.87 -8.07
C HIS A 24 -2.13 11.65 -8.84
N GLU A 25 -1.28 10.64 -9.09
CA GLU A 25 -1.62 9.52 -9.97
C GLU A 25 -2.13 8.30 -9.21
N ILE A 26 -1.55 8.00 -8.04
CA ILE A 26 -2.05 6.90 -7.18
C ILE A 26 -3.52 7.09 -6.79
N PRO A 27 -3.98 8.29 -6.36
CA PRO A 27 -5.38 8.47 -6.02
C PRO A 27 -6.32 8.20 -7.20
N LYS A 28 -5.94 8.60 -8.42
CA LYS A 28 -6.72 8.33 -9.64
C LYS A 28 -6.77 6.84 -9.96
N ALA A 29 -5.64 6.14 -9.82
CA ALA A 29 -5.58 4.69 -10.05
C ALA A 29 -6.40 3.91 -9.02
N CYS A 30 -6.37 4.32 -7.74
CA CYS A 30 -7.23 3.77 -6.70
C CYS A 30 -8.71 3.98 -7.05
N ASP A 31 -9.11 5.20 -7.42
CA ASP A 31 -10.51 5.49 -7.78
C ASP A 31 -10.99 4.68 -8.98
N HIS A 32 -10.16 4.58 -10.02
CA HIS A 32 -10.47 3.78 -11.20
C HIS A 32 -10.69 2.32 -10.80
N MET A 33 -9.73 1.71 -10.10
CA MET A 33 -9.84 0.31 -9.68
C MET A 33 -11.10 0.08 -8.85
N LEU A 34 -11.37 0.93 -7.85
CA LEU A 34 -12.55 0.80 -7.01
C LEU A 34 -13.84 0.94 -7.83
N MET A 35 -13.88 1.86 -8.79
CA MET A 35 -15.02 2.05 -9.69
C MET A 35 -15.31 0.81 -10.54
N LEU A 36 -14.29 0.07 -11.01
CA LEU A 36 -14.47 -1.20 -11.74
C LEU A 36 -15.21 -2.26 -10.90
N HIS A 37 -15.16 -2.13 -9.57
CA HIS A 37 -15.86 -3.00 -8.63
C HIS A 37 -17.13 -2.36 -8.04
N GLY A 38 -17.56 -1.19 -8.54
CA GLY A 38 -18.72 -0.47 -8.01
C GLY A 38 -18.49 0.10 -6.60
N LEU A 39 -17.23 0.31 -6.20
CA LEU A 39 -16.83 0.80 -4.89
C LEU A 39 -16.27 2.22 -4.97
N SER A 40 -16.13 2.84 -3.80
CA SER A 40 -15.47 4.12 -3.59
C SER A 40 -14.42 4.00 -2.47
N ARG A 41 -13.60 5.04 -2.29
CA ARG A 41 -12.63 5.09 -1.18
C ARG A 41 -13.28 4.92 0.20
N ARG A 42 -14.57 5.27 0.34
CA ARG A 42 -15.32 5.15 1.62
C ARG A 42 -15.61 3.71 2.00
N ASP A 43 -15.56 2.80 1.02
CA ASP A 43 -15.80 1.38 1.22
C ASP A 43 -14.52 0.63 1.63
N ILE A 44 -13.38 1.33 1.68
CA ILE A 44 -12.07 0.76 2.05
C ILE A 44 -11.76 1.07 3.51
N SER A 45 -11.72 0.02 4.32
CA SER A 45 -11.41 0.07 5.74
C SER A 45 -9.89 0.08 5.99
N HIS A 46 -9.13 -0.63 5.14
CA HIS A 46 -7.69 -0.87 5.36
C HIS A 46 -6.85 -0.39 4.17
N TRP A 47 -5.97 0.59 4.39
CA TRP A 47 -5.05 1.09 3.36
C TRP A 47 -3.64 0.54 3.59
N ILE A 48 -3.20 -0.35 2.70
CA ILE A 48 -1.98 -1.14 2.87
C ILE A 48 -0.97 -0.71 1.80
N ALA A 49 -0.23 0.36 2.08
CA ALA A 49 0.77 0.88 1.15
C ALA A 49 2.18 0.36 1.45
N HIS A 50 2.93 0.05 0.38
CA HIS A 50 4.38 -0.12 0.45
C HIS A 50 5.06 1.17 1.00
N PRO A 51 5.87 1.07 2.06
CA PRO A 51 6.56 2.22 2.64
C PRO A 51 7.81 2.63 1.83
N GLY A 52 7.62 3.30 0.70
CA GLY A 52 8.73 3.78 -0.15
C GLY A 52 9.62 4.84 0.52
N GLY A 53 9.06 5.61 1.46
CA GLY A 53 9.76 6.61 2.26
C GLY A 53 8.80 7.63 2.90
N PRO A 54 9.25 8.47 3.85
CA PRO A 54 8.35 9.35 4.60
C PRO A 54 7.60 10.35 3.71
N LYS A 55 8.29 10.95 2.72
CA LYS A 55 7.67 11.90 1.77
C LYS A 55 6.58 11.25 0.91
N VAL A 56 6.77 9.98 0.54
CA VAL A 56 5.79 9.22 -0.24
C VAL A 56 4.54 8.97 0.60
N ILE A 57 4.70 8.60 1.87
CA ILE A 57 3.55 8.38 2.76
C ILE A 57 2.78 9.68 2.99
N THR A 58 3.47 10.81 3.19
CA THR A 58 2.82 12.13 3.30
C THR A 58 2.02 12.46 2.03
N ALA A 59 2.62 12.27 0.85
CA ALA A 59 1.94 12.51 -0.42
C ALA A 59 0.72 11.61 -0.62
N LEU A 60 0.77 10.34 -0.21
CA LEU A 60 -0.38 9.42 -0.26
C LEU A 60 -1.52 9.89 0.66
N ILE A 61 -1.19 10.29 1.89
CA ILE A 61 -2.18 10.82 2.86
C ILE A 61 -2.91 12.01 2.26
N GLU A 62 -2.16 12.97 1.71
CA GLU A 62 -2.69 14.18 1.09
C GLU A 62 -3.51 13.87 -0.17
N GLY A 63 -2.95 13.13 -1.12
CA GLY A 63 -3.60 12.84 -2.41
C GLY A 63 -4.85 11.98 -2.27
N LEU A 64 -4.86 11.06 -1.30
CA LEU A 64 -6.04 10.25 -1.02
C LEU A 64 -7.08 10.98 -0.15
N GLY A 65 -6.71 12.11 0.45
CA GLY A 65 -7.58 12.86 1.36
C GLY A 65 -7.93 12.07 2.62
N LEU A 66 -7.00 11.24 3.11
CA LEU A 66 -7.23 10.33 4.23
C LEU A 66 -6.61 10.86 5.51
N SER A 67 -7.12 10.39 6.65
CA SER A 67 -6.47 10.64 7.93
C SER A 67 -5.08 10.00 7.97
N PRO A 68 -4.07 10.61 8.60
CA PRO A 68 -2.77 9.98 8.83
C PRO A 68 -2.85 8.63 9.55
N GLN A 69 -3.95 8.33 10.23
CA GLN A 69 -4.18 7.04 10.87
C GLN A 69 -4.40 5.90 9.88
N ALA A 70 -4.91 6.18 8.67
CA ALA A 70 -5.09 5.17 7.62
C ALA A 70 -3.77 4.49 7.21
N PHE A 71 -2.65 5.20 7.36
CA PHE A 71 -1.31 4.73 7.02
C PHE A 71 -0.42 4.46 8.24
N ARG A 72 -1.00 4.26 9.44
CA ARG A 72 -0.20 4.05 10.66
C ARG A 72 0.71 2.83 10.56
N HIS A 73 0.21 1.70 10.08
CA HIS A 73 1.03 0.49 9.90
C HIS A 73 2.14 0.69 8.85
N THR A 74 1.87 1.39 7.75
CA THR A 74 2.90 1.76 6.77
C THR A 74 4.00 2.62 7.43
N LYS A 75 3.63 3.62 8.24
CA LYS A 75 4.59 4.47 8.96
C LYS A 75 5.39 3.70 10.00
N GLU A 76 4.74 2.86 10.80
CA GLU A 76 5.39 2.06 11.84
C GLU A 76 6.34 1.03 11.24
N SER A 77 5.93 0.33 10.17
CA SER A 77 6.79 -0.58 9.42
C SER A 77 8.04 0.12 8.90
N LEU A 78 7.88 1.30 8.28
CA LEU A 78 9.02 2.10 7.83
C LEU A 78 9.94 2.54 8.98
N ARG A 79 9.35 2.97 10.10
CA ARG A 79 10.10 3.45 11.28
C ARG A 79 10.92 2.33 11.91
N GLU A 80 10.36 1.13 12.00
CA GLU A 80 10.95 0.01 12.74
C GLU A 80 11.88 -0.84 11.87
N LEU A 81 11.54 -1.02 10.59
CA LEU A 81 12.21 -1.98 9.70
C LEU A 81 12.84 -1.32 8.46
N GLY A 82 12.56 -0.03 8.23
CA GLY A 82 12.99 0.65 7.01
C GLY A 82 12.26 0.14 5.76
N ASN A 83 12.79 0.50 4.59
CA ASN A 83 12.32 -0.05 3.32
C ASN A 83 13.06 -1.36 3.04
N MET A 84 12.38 -2.49 3.28
CA MET A 84 12.85 -3.86 3.02
C MET A 84 12.56 -4.32 1.58
N SER A 85 12.44 -3.38 0.63
CA SER A 85 12.01 -3.67 -0.75
C SER A 85 10.60 -4.29 -0.78
N SER A 86 10.35 -5.22 -1.69
CA SER A 86 9.03 -5.85 -1.94
C SER A 86 8.36 -6.42 -0.69
N VAL A 87 9.13 -6.98 0.26
CA VAL A 87 8.60 -7.59 1.50
C VAL A 87 7.91 -6.56 2.40
N SER A 88 8.24 -5.28 2.26
CA SER A 88 7.69 -4.22 3.13
C SER A 88 6.17 -4.15 3.08
N VAL A 89 5.55 -4.33 1.90
CA VAL A 89 4.08 -4.29 1.79
C VAL A 89 3.42 -5.49 2.49
N LEU A 90 4.09 -6.65 2.48
CA LEU A 90 3.62 -7.85 3.19
C LEU A 90 3.74 -7.68 4.71
N ASN A 91 4.76 -6.97 5.18
CA ASN A 91 4.83 -6.62 6.61
C ASN A 91 3.68 -5.69 7.02
N VAL A 92 3.34 -4.69 6.20
CA VAL A 92 2.17 -3.82 6.47
C VAL A 92 0.88 -4.64 6.45
N LEU A 93 0.71 -5.53 5.47
CA LEU A 93 -0.44 -6.45 5.41
C LEU A 93 -0.52 -7.32 6.66
N GLN A 94 0.60 -7.90 7.11
CA GLN A 94 0.65 -8.71 8.32
C GLN A 94 0.16 -7.92 9.55
N ARG A 95 0.67 -6.69 9.75
CA ARG A 95 0.23 -5.81 10.84
C ARG A 95 -1.27 -5.53 10.79
N THR A 96 -1.82 -5.29 9.60
CA THR A 96 -3.26 -5.12 9.40
C THR A 96 -4.05 -6.39 9.76
N LEU A 97 -3.57 -7.57 9.37
CA LEU A 97 -4.23 -8.85 9.67
C LEU A 97 -4.19 -9.21 11.16
N GLU A 98 -3.13 -8.81 11.88
CA GLU A 98 -2.99 -9.02 13.33
C GLU A 98 -4.09 -8.29 14.13
N GLU A 99 -4.69 -7.24 13.56
CA GLU A 99 -5.83 -6.54 14.16
C GLU A 99 -7.18 -7.21 13.93
N ARG A 100 -7.19 -8.34 13.22
CA ARG A 100 -8.37 -9.16 12.91
C ARG A 100 -9.48 -8.33 12.25
N PRO A 101 -9.27 -7.88 10.99
CA PRO A 101 -10.32 -7.26 10.19
C PRO A 101 -11.61 -8.07 10.23
N LYS A 102 -12.75 -7.38 10.25
CA LYS A 102 -14.06 -8.03 10.36
C LYS A 102 -14.53 -8.52 8.99
N PRO A 103 -15.34 -9.59 8.94
CA PRO A 103 -15.95 -10.02 7.68
C PRO A 103 -16.69 -8.87 6.98
N GLY A 104 -16.49 -8.75 5.67
CA GLY A 104 -17.02 -7.67 4.84
C GLY A 104 -16.17 -6.39 4.82
N GLU A 105 -15.19 -6.23 5.72
CA GLU A 105 -14.22 -5.14 5.62
C GLU A 105 -13.30 -5.36 4.42
N ARG A 106 -12.96 -4.26 3.75
CA ARG A 106 -12.13 -4.28 2.54
C ARG A 106 -10.81 -3.59 2.76
N GLY A 107 -9.78 -4.11 2.10
CA GLY A 107 -8.45 -3.54 2.07
C GLY A 107 -8.04 -3.18 0.65
N LEU A 108 -7.31 -2.08 0.50
CA LEU A 108 -6.62 -1.75 -0.74
C LEU A 108 -5.12 -1.79 -0.50
N LEU A 109 -4.48 -2.83 -1.05
CA LEU A 109 -3.04 -3.02 -1.02
C LEU A 109 -2.41 -2.47 -2.28
N PHE A 110 -1.34 -1.69 -2.15
CA PHE A 110 -0.63 -1.19 -3.32
C PHE A 110 0.85 -0.91 -3.08
N ALA A 111 1.62 -0.99 -4.16
CA ALA A 111 3.06 -0.72 -4.18
C ALA A 111 3.46 0.02 -5.47
N MET A 112 4.61 0.71 -5.41
CA MET A 112 5.20 1.39 -6.57
C MET A 112 6.60 0.85 -6.83
N GLY A 113 6.90 0.53 -8.09
CA GLY A 113 8.16 -0.10 -8.50
C GLY A 113 8.93 0.66 -9.59
N PRO A 114 10.10 0.12 -10.00
CA PRO A 114 10.87 0.61 -11.16
C PRO A 114 10.01 0.68 -12.43
N GLY A 115 10.33 1.61 -13.34
CA GLY A 115 9.45 1.90 -14.49
C GLY A 115 8.20 2.72 -14.17
N PHE A 116 8.01 3.10 -12.90
CA PHE A 116 6.85 3.83 -12.38
C PHE A 116 5.52 3.11 -12.62
N CYS A 117 5.52 1.81 -12.34
CA CYS A 117 4.31 1.01 -12.29
C CYS A 117 3.74 1.03 -10.86
N ALA A 118 2.42 1.18 -10.76
CA ALA A 118 1.68 0.94 -9.53
C ALA A 118 1.01 -0.43 -9.63
N GLU A 119 1.23 -1.27 -8.63
CA GLU A 119 0.57 -2.56 -8.46
C GLU A 119 -0.50 -2.42 -7.38
N MET A 120 -1.71 -2.91 -7.63
CA MET A 120 -2.86 -2.78 -6.72
C MET A 120 -3.64 -4.07 -6.59
N VAL A 121 -4.08 -4.37 -5.36
CA VAL A 121 -4.90 -5.54 -5.03
C VAL A 121 -6.04 -5.09 -4.12
N LEU A 122 -7.28 -5.35 -4.56
CA LEU A 122 -8.46 -5.24 -3.71
C LEU A 122 -8.61 -6.53 -2.88
N LEU A 123 -8.71 -6.37 -1.57
CA LEU A 123 -8.86 -7.46 -0.61
C LEU A 123 -10.22 -7.36 0.08
N GLU A 124 -10.83 -8.50 0.37
CA GLU A 124 -12.05 -8.59 1.17
C GLU A 124 -11.85 -9.63 2.28
N CYS A 125 -12.17 -9.25 3.52
CA CYS A 125 -12.18 -10.19 4.63
C CYS A 125 -13.44 -11.06 4.55
N LEU A 126 -13.26 -12.37 4.36
CA LEU A 126 -14.35 -13.32 4.27
C LEU A 126 -14.74 -13.85 5.66
N VAL A 127 -15.98 -14.31 5.79
CA VAL A 127 -16.41 -15.06 6.98
C VAL A 127 -15.64 -16.38 7.02
N ASN A 128 -14.96 -16.67 8.13
CA ASN A 128 -14.41 -18.00 8.37
C ASN A 128 -15.57 -18.98 8.61
N ASN A 129 -15.89 -19.80 7.62
CA ASN A 129 -16.84 -20.92 7.75
C ASN A 129 -16.24 -22.11 8.52
N SER A 130 -15.45 -21.86 9.57
CA SER A 130 -14.87 -22.90 10.43
C SER A 130 -15.78 -23.22 11.62
N SER A 131 -17.05 -23.53 11.34
CA SER A 131 -18.00 -24.12 12.29
C SER A 131 -18.90 -25.12 11.56
N SER A 132 -18.32 -26.23 11.10
CA SER A 132 -19.05 -27.49 10.86
C SER A 132 -18.10 -28.69 10.89
N SER A 133 -17.64 -29.02 12.10
CA SER A 133 -17.30 -30.39 12.44
C SER A 133 -17.50 -30.53 13.94
N SER A 134 -18.72 -30.96 14.25
CA SER A 134 -19.16 -31.57 15.50
C SER A 134 -18.29 -32.77 15.88
#